data_AF-A0A8C8UN77-F1
#
_entry.id   AF-A0A8C8UN77-F1
#
_cell.length_a   1.000
_cell.length_b   1.000
_cell.length_c   1.000
_cell.angle_alpha   90.00
_cell.angle_beta   90.00
_cell.angle_gamma   90.00
#
_symmetry.space_group_name_H-M   'P 1'
#
loop_
_entity.id
_entity.type
_entity.pdbx_description
1 polymer ?
#
loop_
_entity_poly.entity_id
_entity_poly.type
_entity_poly.pdbx_seq_one_letter_code
_entity_poly.pdbx_strand_id
1 'polypeptide(L)'
;MDCPPTFHFADETGSPLSRDWRPGSPGTYLEATWEEQLLEQQEHLEKEMEEAKKMISGLQALLLNGSLPEDEQERPLALCEPGVNPEEQLIIIRSRLDQSMEENQDLKKELLKCKQDARNLQGIKDALQQRLTQQDTSVLQLKQELLRANMDKDELHNQNVDLQRKLDERNRLLGEYKKELGQKDRLLQQQQAKLEEALRKLSDASYQQVDLERELEHKDVLLAHCMKREADEVTNYNSHSSQRNGFVLPVAGRGAASVAHRGPQTSDLQLVRDALRSLRNSFSGHDPQHHTIDSLEQGISSLMERLHVMETQKKQERKVRGRSLRTQASSEYRASWPPNSKP
;
A
#
# COMPACT_ATOMS: atom_id res chain seq x y z
N MET A 1 -16.61 -16.13 38.56
CA MET A 1 -15.24 -16.39 38.99
C MET A 1 -14.75 -17.49 38.09
N ASP A 2 -13.87 -17.17 37.15
CA ASP A 2 -12.78 -18.05 36.70
C ASP A 2 -12.01 -17.32 35.59
N CYS A 3 -10.74 -17.07 35.88
CA CYS A 3 -9.77 -16.38 35.05
C CYS A 3 -9.30 -17.25 33.87
N PRO A 4 -8.79 -16.65 32.79
CA PRO A 4 -8.39 -17.36 31.58
C PRO A 4 -6.99 -17.99 31.69
N PRO A 5 -6.65 -19.00 30.88
CA PRO A 5 -5.31 -19.53 30.79
C PRO A 5 -4.44 -18.68 29.87
N THR A 6 -3.28 -18.29 30.38
CA THR A 6 -2.21 -17.58 29.67
C THR A 6 -1.52 -18.53 28.69
N PHE A 7 -1.67 -18.32 27.39
CA PHE A 7 -0.87 -19.00 26.37
C PHE A 7 0.50 -18.33 26.26
N HIS A 8 1.53 -19.05 26.69
CA HIS A 8 2.91 -18.73 26.37
C HIS A 8 3.19 -19.10 24.91
N PHE A 9 3.57 -18.11 24.10
CA PHE A 9 4.19 -18.32 22.81
C PHE A 9 5.56 -18.99 23.01
N ALA A 10 5.70 -20.22 22.52
CA ALA A 10 7.00 -20.84 22.27
C ALA A 10 7.43 -20.41 20.86
N ASP A 11 8.43 -19.53 20.80
CA ASP A 11 9.10 -19.11 19.57
C ASP A 11 10.32 -20.01 19.39
N GLU A 12 10.24 -20.96 18.46
CA GLU A 12 11.37 -21.77 18.01
C GLU A 12 12.16 -20.99 16.95
N THR A 13 13.12 -20.19 17.39
CA THR A 13 14.22 -19.73 16.54
C THR A 13 15.51 -20.43 16.95
N GLY A 14 15.87 -21.49 16.23
CA GLY A 14 17.15 -22.16 16.36
C GLY A 14 18.23 -21.48 15.52
N SER A 15 19.22 -20.87 16.18
CA SER A 15 20.65 -20.97 15.84
C SER A 15 21.49 -20.26 16.91
N PRO A 16 22.57 -20.88 17.43
CA PRO A 16 23.29 -20.38 18.60
C PRO A 16 24.57 -19.68 18.18
N LEU A 17 24.67 -18.36 18.36
CA LEU A 17 25.96 -17.69 18.38
C LEU A 17 26.01 -16.60 19.44
N SER A 18 27.13 -16.60 20.17
CA SER A 18 27.63 -15.59 21.10
C SER A 18 26.99 -15.56 22.48
N ARG A 19 27.54 -16.40 23.38
CA ARG A 19 27.50 -16.15 24.82
C ARG A 19 28.74 -15.35 25.21
N ASP A 20 28.50 -14.10 25.63
CA ASP A 20 29.47 -13.21 26.24
C ASP A 20 30.12 -13.84 27.49
N TRP A 21 31.43 -13.65 27.59
CA TRP A 21 32.26 -14.03 28.73
C TRP A 21 32.42 -12.86 29.71
N ARG A 22 32.28 -13.14 31.02
CA ARG A 22 33.12 -12.70 32.17
C ARG A 22 32.36 -12.88 33.54
N PRO A 23 33.03 -12.91 34.71
CA PRO A 23 34.10 -13.83 35.14
C PRO A 23 33.91 -14.34 36.62
N GLY A 24 34.47 -15.50 36.96
CA GLY A 24 34.57 -15.94 38.36
C GLY A 24 35.22 -17.32 38.49
N SER A 25 36.55 -17.36 38.59
CA SER A 25 37.37 -18.57 38.82
C SER A 25 37.14 -19.15 40.24
N PRO A 26 37.43 -20.45 40.50
CA PRO A 26 38.82 -20.94 40.63
C PRO A 26 39.02 -22.31 39.92
N GLY A 27 40.03 -22.51 39.06
CA GLY A 27 41.43 -22.62 39.48
C GLY A 27 41.73 -24.07 39.93
N THR A 28 41.73 -25.03 39.00
CA THR A 28 42.36 -26.39 39.08
C THR A 28 41.90 -27.35 37.96
N TYR A 29 40.81 -27.07 37.23
CA TYR A 29 40.25 -28.02 36.25
C TYR A 29 40.72 -27.80 34.79
N LEU A 30 41.34 -26.67 34.45
CA LEU A 30 41.75 -26.34 33.06
C LEU A 30 43.22 -26.62 32.75
N GLU A 31 44.03 -26.97 33.74
CA GLU A 31 45.45 -27.32 33.54
C GLU A 31 45.60 -28.80 33.15
N ALA A 32 44.74 -29.67 33.69
CA ALA A 32 44.70 -31.10 33.36
C ALA A 32 44.29 -31.39 31.90
N THR A 33 43.48 -30.53 31.26
CA THR A 33 42.98 -30.79 29.90
C THR A 33 44.07 -30.70 28.83
N TRP A 34 45.07 -29.83 28.98
CA TRP A 34 46.17 -29.74 28.01
C TRP A 34 47.24 -30.79 28.24
N GLU A 35 47.48 -31.17 29.50
CA GLU A 35 48.39 -32.26 29.86
C GLU A 35 47.86 -33.62 29.38
N GLU A 36 46.56 -33.91 29.60
CA GLU A 36 45.90 -35.11 29.07
C GLU A 36 45.92 -35.15 27.54
N GLN A 37 45.62 -34.03 26.88
CA GLN A 37 45.64 -33.96 25.42
C GLN A 37 47.06 -34.13 24.83
N LEU A 38 48.11 -33.70 25.55
CA LEU A 38 49.50 -33.92 25.15
C LEU A 38 49.91 -35.39 25.34
N LEU A 39 49.47 -36.03 26.43
CA LEU A 39 49.66 -37.47 26.67
C LEU A 39 48.97 -38.33 25.60
N GLU A 40 47.73 -38.00 25.23
CA GLU A 40 47.00 -38.67 24.14
C GLU A 40 47.71 -38.50 22.78
N GLN A 41 48.23 -37.29 22.50
CA GLN A 41 49.02 -37.05 21.30
C GLN A 41 50.33 -37.86 21.29
N GLN A 42 50.99 -37.98 22.44
CA GLN A 42 52.18 -38.79 22.57
C GLN A 42 51.88 -40.29 22.36
N GLU A 43 50.82 -40.82 22.96
CA GLU A 43 50.40 -42.21 22.76
C GLU A 43 50.04 -42.47 21.28
N HIS A 44 49.37 -41.52 20.63
CA HIS A 44 49.04 -41.61 19.21
C HIS A 44 50.30 -41.70 18.35
N LEU A 45 51.29 -40.85 18.59
CA LEU A 45 52.57 -40.87 17.87
C LEU A 45 53.39 -42.15 18.15
N GLU A 46 53.36 -42.66 19.39
CA GLU A 46 54.01 -43.93 19.74
C GLU A 46 53.38 -45.10 18.97
N LYS A 47 52.05 -45.09 18.83
CA LYS A 47 51.33 -46.09 18.04
C LYS A 47 51.68 -46.01 16.55
N GLU A 48 51.67 -44.81 15.96
CA GLU A 48 52.07 -44.60 14.56
C GLU A 48 53.53 -45.02 14.33
N MET A 49 54.42 -44.73 15.27
CA MET A 49 55.81 -45.16 15.21
C MET A 49 55.94 -46.68 15.24
N GLU A 50 55.16 -47.37 16.08
CA GLU A 50 55.19 -48.83 16.17
C GLU A 50 54.60 -49.49 14.91
N GLU A 51 53.57 -48.89 14.32
CA GLU A 51 53.04 -49.30 13.01
C GLU A 51 54.07 -49.10 11.89
N ALA A 52 54.77 -47.97 11.88
CA ALA A 52 55.84 -47.70 10.93
C ALA A 52 57.00 -48.71 11.08
N LYS A 53 57.41 -49.04 12.31
CA LYS A 53 58.42 -50.09 12.55
C LYS A 53 57.97 -51.44 12.02
N LYS A 54 56.73 -51.86 12.27
CA LYS A 54 56.19 -53.11 11.73
C LYS A 54 56.21 -53.14 10.20
N MET A 55 55.82 -52.03 9.55
CA MET A 55 55.90 -51.92 8.09
C MET A 55 57.35 -52.00 7.59
N ILE A 56 58.29 -51.32 8.25
CA ILE A 56 59.71 -51.36 7.89
C ILE A 56 60.28 -52.77 8.06
N SER A 57 59.97 -53.46 9.17
CA SER A 57 60.37 -54.84 9.39
C SER A 57 59.76 -55.79 8.36
N GLY A 58 58.50 -55.59 7.98
CA GLY A 58 57.84 -56.34 6.91
C GLY A 58 58.50 -56.12 5.53
N LEU A 59 58.80 -54.87 5.18
CA LEU A 59 59.54 -54.53 3.96
C LEU A 59 60.96 -55.11 3.98
N GLN A 60 61.64 -55.07 5.13
CA GLN A 60 62.96 -55.67 5.29
C GLN A 60 62.91 -57.19 5.09
N ALA A 61 61.91 -57.88 5.64
CA ALA A 61 61.70 -59.31 5.42
C ALA A 61 61.40 -59.63 3.96
N LEU A 62 60.54 -58.84 3.30
CA LEU A 62 60.23 -59.01 1.88
C LEU A 62 61.46 -58.80 0.98
N LEU A 63 62.29 -57.80 1.29
CA LEU A 63 63.51 -57.49 0.53
C LEU A 63 64.63 -58.52 0.75
N LEU A 64 64.77 -59.06 1.97
CA LEU A 64 65.82 -60.03 2.30
C LEU A 64 65.44 -61.48 1.97
N ASN A 65 64.19 -61.85 2.24
CA ASN A 65 63.73 -63.23 2.19
C ASN A 65 62.75 -63.51 1.03
N GLY A 66 62.23 -62.47 0.37
CA GLY A 66 61.30 -62.60 -0.77
C GLY A 66 59.85 -62.92 -0.40
N SER A 67 59.54 -63.05 0.89
CA SER A 67 58.21 -63.35 1.41
C SER A 67 58.00 -62.71 2.78
N LEU A 68 56.74 -62.40 3.13
CA LEU A 68 56.40 -61.97 4.48
C LEU A 68 56.44 -63.18 5.43
N PRO A 69 56.75 -63.00 6.73
CA PRO A 69 56.74 -64.10 7.70
C PRO A 69 55.35 -64.74 7.87
N GLU A 70 54.28 -64.12 7.39
CA GLU A 70 52.93 -64.70 7.33
C GLU A 70 52.72 -65.63 6.12
N ASP A 71 53.54 -65.52 5.06
CA ASP A 71 53.44 -66.34 3.85
C ASP A 71 54.12 -67.72 3.99
N GLU A 72 54.92 -67.96 5.03
CA GLU A 72 55.57 -69.26 5.26
C GLU A 72 54.58 -70.38 5.63
N GLN A 73 53.30 -70.08 5.85
CA GLN A 73 52.28 -71.07 6.17
C GLN A 73 51.69 -71.78 4.93
N GLU A 74 51.93 -71.27 3.71
CA GLU A 74 51.74 -72.04 2.47
C GLU A 74 52.96 -72.91 2.21
N ARG A 75 53.12 -73.93 3.05
CA ARG A 75 54.13 -74.99 2.91
C ARG A 75 54.13 -75.51 1.45
N PRO A 76 55.22 -75.38 0.69
CA PRO A 76 55.39 -76.18 -0.52
C PRO A 76 55.50 -77.63 -0.06
N LEU A 77 54.38 -78.35 -0.04
CA LEU A 77 54.34 -79.76 0.29
C LEU A 77 55.25 -80.48 -0.70
N ALA A 78 56.40 -80.94 -0.22
CA ALA A 78 57.36 -81.73 -0.96
C ALA A 78 56.62 -82.89 -1.64
N LEU A 79 56.33 -82.75 -2.94
CA LEU A 79 55.67 -83.77 -3.74
C LEU A 79 56.56 -85.00 -3.97
N CYS A 80 57.80 -84.99 -3.48
CA CYS A 80 58.76 -86.09 -3.61
C CYS A 80 59.46 -86.35 -2.27
N GLU A 81 58.75 -86.95 -1.32
CA GLU A 81 59.41 -87.72 -0.25
C GLU A 81 60.07 -88.97 -0.88
N PRO A 82 61.35 -89.29 -0.59
CA PRO A 82 62.00 -90.49 -1.14
C PRO A 82 61.35 -91.77 -0.60
N GLY A 83 60.56 -92.47 -1.42
CA GLY A 83 59.95 -93.77 -1.08
C GLY A 83 58.45 -93.89 -1.32
N VAL A 84 57.79 -92.83 -1.79
CA VAL A 84 56.35 -92.86 -2.12
C VAL A 84 56.12 -93.53 -3.47
N ASN A 85 55.08 -94.37 -3.57
CA ASN A 85 54.70 -95.07 -4.78
C ASN A 85 54.35 -94.07 -5.91
N PRO A 86 55.00 -94.11 -7.09
CA PRO A 86 54.76 -93.16 -8.17
C PRO A 86 53.30 -93.16 -8.66
N GLU A 87 52.61 -94.31 -8.63
CA GLU A 87 51.18 -94.38 -8.94
C GLU A 87 50.31 -93.56 -7.96
N GLU A 88 50.62 -93.59 -6.66
CA GLU A 88 49.87 -92.83 -5.65
C GLU A 88 50.10 -91.33 -5.78
N GLN A 89 51.34 -90.92 -6.08
CA GLN A 89 51.66 -89.52 -6.36
C GLN A 89 50.92 -89.01 -7.60
N LEU A 90 50.82 -89.82 -8.65
CA LEU A 90 50.06 -89.49 -9.86
C LEU A 90 48.58 -89.27 -9.55
N ILE A 91 47.97 -90.11 -8.71
CA ILE A 91 46.57 -89.97 -8.29
C ILE A 91 46.36 -88.65 -7.52
N ILE A 92 47.25 -88.33 -6.58
CA ILE A 92 47.18 -87.08 -5.80
C ILE A 92 47.30 -85.85 -6.70
N ILE A 93 48.27 -85.85 -7.62
CA ILE A 93 48.48 -84.75 -8.57
C ILE A 93 47.26 -84.59 -9.48
N ARG A 94 46.69 -85.71 -9.97
CA ARG A 94 45.48 -85.70 -10.80
C ARG A 94 44.29 -85.09 -10.05
N SER A 95 44.04 -85.53 -8.81
CA SER A 95 42.95 -85.00 -7.98
C SER A 95 43.09 -83.51 -7.70
N ARG A 96 44.32 -83.03 -7.41
CA ARG A 96 44.57 -81.60 -7.20
C ARG A 96 44.37 -80.77 -8.46
N LEU A 97 44.78 -81.32 -9.61
CA LEU A 97 44.53 -80.68 -10.90
C LEU A 97 43.03 -80.59 -11.17
N ASP A 98 42.29 -81.68 -10.97
CA ASP A 98 40.83 -81.72 -11.16
C ASP A 98 40.12 -80.71 -10.24
N GLN A 99 40.51 -80.66 -8.96
CA GLN A 99 40.02 -79.67 -8.00
C GLN A 99 40.33 -78.22 -8.45
N SER A 100 41.58 -77.94 -8.84
CA SER A 100 41.98 -76.61 -9.31
C SER A 100 41.23 -76.20 -10.58
N MET A 101 40.95 -77.14 -11.48
CA MET A 101 40.13 -76.88 -12.66
C MET A 101 38.67 -76.55 -12.29
N GLU A 102 38.09 -77.23 -11.30
CA GLU A 102 36.74 -76.96 -10.79
C GLU A 102 36.67 -75.58 -10.13
N GLU A 103 37.59 -75.27 -9.22
CA GLU A 103 37.71 -73.95 -8.58
C GLU A 103 37.87 -72.83 -9.63
N ASN A 104 38.65 -73.07 -10.69
CA ASN A 104 38.81 -72.11 -11.79
C ASN A 104 37.49 -71.88 -12.55
N GLN A 105 36.67 -72.92 -12.72
CA GLN A 105 35.36 -72.79 -13.35
C GLN A 105 34.40 -71.98 -12.47
N ASP A 106 34.43 -72.18 -11.15
CA ASP A 106 33.60 -71.41 -10.23
C ASP A 106 34.04 -69.94 -10.13
N LEU A 107 35.35 -69.68 -10.07
CA LEU A 107 35.89 -68.32 -10.15
C LEU A 107 35.48 -67.61 -11.45
N LYS A 108 35.42 -68.33 -12.58
CA LYS A 108 34.90 -67.77 -13.84
C LYS A 108 33.41 -67.40 -13.75
N LYS A 109 32.59 -68.22 -13.09
CA LYS A 109 31.16 -67.92 -12.89
C LYS A 109 30.98 -66.68 -12.00
N GLU A 110 31.69 -66.61 -10.88
CA GLU A 110 31.64 -65.44 -9.98
C GLU A 110 32.16 -64.16 -10.67
N LEU A 111 33.23 -64.26 -11.47
CA LEU A 111 33.71 -63.12 -12.27
C LEU A 111 32.63 -62.60 -13.24
N LEU A 112 31.91 -63.49 -13.91
CA LEU A 112 30.82 -63.10 -14.82
C LEU A 112 29.65 -62.45 -14.06
N LYS A 113 29.32 -62.97 -12.88
CA LYS A 113 28.31 -62.39 -11.99
C LYS A 113 28.70 -60.99 -11.54
N CYS A 114 29.92 -60.82 -11.01
CA CYS A 114 30.46 -59.50 -10.63
C CYS A 114 30.46 -58.51 -11.81
N LYS A 115 30.79 -58.96 -13.03
CA LYS A 115 30.70 -58.11 -14.24
C LYS A 115 29.27 -57.68 -14.54
N GLN A 116 28.28 -58.53 -14.33
CA GLN A 116 26.88 -58.17 -14.52
C GLN A 116 26.40 -57.20 -13.44
N ASP A 117 26.76 -57.44 -12.18
CA ASP A 117 26.41 -56.56 -11.07
C ASP A 117 27.02 -55.16 -11.24
N ALA A 118 28.25 -55.06 -11.73
CA ALA A 118 28.87 -53.78 -12.06
C ALA A 118 28.07 -53.00 -13.12
N ARG A 119 27.55 -53.68 -14.16
CA ARG A 119 26.68 -53.04 -15.16
C ARG A 119 25.34 -52.61 -14.57
N ASN A 120 24.74 -53.44 -13.72
CA ASN A 120 23.48 -53.12 -13.06
C ASN A 120 23.63 -51.89 -12.15
N LEU A 121 24.68 -51.85 -11.33
CA LEU A 121 25.00 -50.71 -10.47
C LEU A 121 25.26 -49.44 -11.27
N GLN A 122 25.95 -49.54 -12.42
CA GLN A 122 26.15 -48.40 -13.30
C GLN A 122 24.81 -47.85 -13.84
N GLY A 123 23.89 -48.73 -14.25
CA GLY A 123 22.55 -48.31 -14.67
C GLY A 123 21.74 -47.63 -13.55
N ILE A 124 21.84 -48.14 -12.31
CA ILE A 124 21.20 -47.51 -11.15
C ILE A 124 21.82 -46.14 -10.86
N LYS A 125 23.14 -46.02 -10.91
CA LYS A 125 23.87 -44.76 -10.74
C LYS A 125 23.40 -43.70 -11.75
N ASP A 126 23.30 -44.07 -13.03
CA ASP A 126 22.89 -43.14 -14.09
C ASP A 126 21.44 -42.69 -13.91
N ALA A 127 20.54 -43.60 -13.51
CA ALA A 127 19.14 -43.26 -13.21
C ALA A 127 19.00 -42.31 -12.00
N LEU A 128 19.80 -42.54 -10.95
CA LEU A 128 19.83 -41.65 -9.78
C LEU A 128 20.40 -40.27 -10.14
N GLN A 129 21.47 -40.23 -10.94
CA GLN A 129 22.06 -38.98 -11.41
C GLN A 129 21.05 -38.16 -12.22
N GLN A 130 20.30 -38.79 -13.13
CA GLN A 130 19.25 -38.12 -13.90
C GLN A 130 18.15 -37.55 -12.99
N ARG A 131 17.71 -38.32 -11.98
CA ARG A 131 16.68 -37.86 -11.03
C ARG A 131 17.17 -36.68 -10.20
N LEU A 132 18.43 -36.70 -9.77
CA LEU A 132 19.04 -35.58 -9.04
C LEU A 132 19.03 -34.30 -9.88
N THR A 133 19.47 -34.38 -11.15
CA THR A 133 19.43 -33.21 -12.06
C THR A 133 18.00 -32.70 -12.30
N GLN A 134 17.01 -33.61 -12.38
CA GLN A 134 15.60 -33.21 -12.47
C GLN A 134 15.10 -32.51 -11.19
N GLN A 135 15.56 -32.93 -10.02
CA GLN A 135 15.25 -32.25 -8.76
C GLN A 135 15.91 -30.87 -8.70
N ASP A 136 17.18 -30.75 -9.09
CA ASP A 136 17.89 -29.47 -9.12
C ASP A 136 17.16 -28.43 -9.99
N THR A 137 16.71 -28.84 -11.18
CA THR A 137 15.94 -27.96 -12.07
C THR A 137 14.59 -27.55 -11.46
N SER A 138 13.88 -28.48 -10.82
CA SER A 138 12.60 -28.20 -10.15
C SER A 138 12.77 -27.24 -8.97
N VAL A 139 13.83 -27.41 -8.17
CA VAL A 139 14.16 -26.51 -7.06
C VAL A 139 14.49 -25.11 -7.57
N LEU A 140 15.24 -24.99 -8.68
CA LEU A 140 15.54 -23.71 -9.29
C LEU A 140 14.26 -23.00 -9.79
N GLN A 141 13.33 -23.73 -10.38
CA GLN A 141 12.05 -23.17 -10.81
C GLN A 141 11.22 -22.65 -9.63
N LEU A 142 11.09 -23.45 -8.57
CA LEU A 142 10.38 -23.04 -7.34
C LEU A 142 11.03 -21.82 -6.68
N LYS A 143 12.36 -21.73 -6.68
CA LYS A 143 13.07 -20.54 -6.17
C LYS A 143 12.72 -19.28 -6.99
N GLN A 144 12.62 -19.39 -8.31
CA GLN A 144 12.22 -18.26 -9.16
C GLN A 144 10.76 -17.85 -8.92
N GLU A 145 9.86 -18.81 -8.76
CA GLU A 145 8.45 -18.56 -8.43
C GLU A 145 8.29 -17.89 -7.06
N LEU A 146 9.02 -18.37 -6.05
CA LEU A 146 9.04 -17.77 -4.72
C LEU A 146 9.53 -16.32 -4.75
N LEU A 147 10.55 -16.02 -5.55
CA LEU A 147 11.02 -14.63 -5.72
C LEU A 147 9.94 -13.74 -6.34
N ARG A 148 9.27 -14.19 -7.40
CA ARG A 148 8.15 -13.43 -8.00
C ARG A 148 7.03 -13.21 -7.00
N ALA A 149 6.60 -14.25 -6.30
CA ALA A 149 5.54 -14.16 -5.30
C ALA A 149 5.90 -13.21 -4.13
N ASN A 150 7.16 -13.14 -3.71
CA ASN A 150 7.60 -12.19 -2.70
C ASN A 150 7.54 -10.74 -3.20
N MET A 151 7.95 -10.48 -4.44
CA MET A 151 7.84 -9.14 -5.02
C MET A 151 6.37 -8.69 -5.10
N ASP A 152 5.46 -9.58 -5.54
CA ASP A 152 4.03 -9.29 -5.58
C ASP A 152 3.45 -9.02 -4.18
N LYS A 153 3.89 -9.79 -3.18
CA LYS A 153 3.50 -9.60 -1.78
C LYS A 153 3.96 -8.23 -1.25
N ASP A 154 5.19 -7.82 -1.54
CA ASP A 154 5.74 -6.54 -1.09
C ASP A 154 5.04 -5.35 -1.78
N GLU A 155 4.71 -5.48 -3.06
CA GLU A 155 3.90 -4.50 -3.79
C GLU A 155 2.49 -4.36 -3.18
N LEU A 156 1.80 -5.47 -2.92
CA LEU A 156 0.51 -5.45 -2.23
C LEU A 156 0.61 -4.88 -0.81
N HIS A 157 1.71 -5.15 -0.10
CA HIS A 157 1.94 -4.57 1.22
C HIS A 157 2.05 -3.05 1.15
N ASN A 158 2.82 -2.51 0.19
CA ASN A 158 2.94 -1.08 -0.03
C ASN A 158 1.59 -0.43 -0.36
N GLN A 159 0.82 -1.05 -1.25
CA GLN A 159 -0.53 -0.59 -1.60
C GLN A 159 -1.46 -0.57 -0.37
N ASN A 160 -1.40 -1.59 0.48
CA ASN A 160 -2.18 -1.63 1.73
C ASN A 160 -1.79 -0.50 2.69
N VAL A 161 -0.49 -0.23 2.84
CA VAL A 161 -0.01 0.88 3.67
C VAL A 161 -0.53 2.22 3.15
N ASP A 162 -0.51 2.44 1.84
CA ASP A 162 -1.02 3.68 1.24
C ASP A 162 -2.54 3.83 1.36
N LEU A 163 -3.29 2.73 1.19
CA LEU A 163 -4.73 2.72 1.42
C LEU A 163 -5.06 3.01 2.89
N GLN A 164 -4.29 2.46 3.83
CA GLN A 164 -4.47 2.73 5.26
C GLN A 164 -4.25 4.22 5.57
N ARG A 165 -3.17 4.83 5.05
CA ARG A 165 -2.92 6.27 5.21
C ARG A 165 -4.07 7.11 4.66
N LYS A 166 -4.61 6.74 3.50
CA LYS A 166 -5.79 7.42 2.90
C LYS A 166 -7.02 7.27 3.79
N LEU A 167 -7.28 6.09 4.35
CA LEU A 167 -8.39 5.87 5.27
C LEU A 167 -8.25 6.73 6.54
N ASP A 168 -7.05 6.80 7.12
CA ASP A 168 -6.79 7.60 8.31
C ASP A 168 -7.01 9.09 8.04
N GLU A 169 -6.59 9.58 6.88
CA GLU A 169 -6.84 10.97 6.45
C GLU A 169 -8.33 11.24 6.24
N ARG A 170 -9.09 10.31 5.63
CA ARG A 170 -10.55 10.44 5.51
C ARG A 170 -11.23 10.45 6.86
N ASN A 171 -10.80 9.61 7.80
CA ASN A 171 -11.32 9.57 9.16
C ASN A 171 -11.03 10.89 9.91
N ARG A 172 -9.84 11.46 9.73
CA ARG A 172 -9.47 12.77 10.28
C ARG A 172 -10.42 13.87 9.77
N LEU A 173 -10.57 13.98 8.45
CA LEU A 173 -11.47 14.97 7.83
C LEU A 173 -12.92 14.77 8.25
N LEU A 174 -13.38 13.53 8.33
CA LEU A 174 -14.73 13.21 8.82
C LEU A 174 -14.92 13.66 10.27
N GLY A 175 -13.89 13.55 11.11
CA GLY A 175 -13.87 14.11 12.47
C GLY A 175 -13.96 15.63 12.48
N GLU A 176 -13.26 16.31 11.58
CA GLU A 176 -13.31 17.77 11.42
C GLU A 176 -14.71 18.23 10.99
N TYR A 177 -15.31 17.62 9.97
CA TYR A 177 -16.66 17.95 9.52
C TYR A 177 -17.73 17.70 10.57
N LYS A 178 -17.61 16.63 11.37
CA LYS A 178 -18.53 16.40 12.50
C LYS A 178 -18.44 17.53 13.53
N LYS A 179 -17.24 18.03 13.83
CA LYS A 179 -17.05 19.17 14.74
C LYS A 179 -17.67 20.44 14.18
N GLU A 180 -17.46 20.73 12.89
CA GLU A 180 -18.06 21.89 12.22
C GLU A 180 -19.59 21.84 12.20
N LEU A 181 -20.18 20.68 11.89
CA LEU A 181 -21.62 20.46 11.95
C LEU A 181 -22.15 20.73 13.37
N GLY A 182 -21.53 20.16 14.40
CA GLY A 182 -21.94 20.41 15.78
C GLY A 182 -21.75 21.87 16.25
N GLN A 183 -20.85 22.64 15.63
CA GLN A 183 -20.76 24.09 15.86
C GLN A 183 -21.91 24.84 15.18
N LYS A 184 -22.22 24.49 13.92
CA LYS A 184 -23.34 25.09 13.17
C LYS A 184 -24.68 24.80 13.84
N ASP A 185 -24.91 23.58 14.33
CA ASP A 185 -26.14 23.21 15.04
C ASP A 185 -26.34 24.04 16.31
N ARG A 186 -25.27 24.25 17.09
CA ARG A 186 -25.32 25.13 18.27
C ARG A 186 -25.63 26.58 17.92
N LEU A 187 -25.04 27.09 16.84
CA LEU A 187 -25.33 28.45 16.37
C LEU A 187 -26.78 28.58 15.89
N LEU A 188 -27.28 27.59 15.15
CA LEU A 188 -28.67 27.56 14.69
C LEU A 188 -29.64 27.55 15.88
N GLN A 189 -29.41 26.69 16.87
CA GLN A 189 -30.20 26.68 18.11
C GLN A 189 -30.18 28.04 18.82
N GLN A 190 -29.02 28.71 18.88
CA GLN A 190 -28.92 30.04 19.49
C GLN A 190 -29.74 31.09 18.72
N GLN A 191 -29.70 31.08 17.39
CA GLN A 191 -30.48 32.03 16.57
C GLN A 191 -31.98 31.73 16.64
N GLN A 192 -32.37 30.47 16.68
CA GLN A 192 -33.75 30.03 16.86
C GLN A 192 -34.32 30.57 18.18
N ALA A 193 -33.59 30.40 19.30
CA ALA A 193 -34.00 30.92 20.60
C ALA A 193 -34.16 32.46 20.61
N LYS A 194 -33.27 33.19 19.92
CA LYS A 194 -33.39 34.65 19.77
C LYS A 194 -34.62 35.07 18.97
N LEU A 195 -34.93 34.34 17.90
CA LEU A 195 -36.14 34.59 17.10
C LEU A 195 -37.41 34.34 17.92
N GLU A 196 -37.46 33.26 18.69
CA GLU A 196 -38.58 32.96 19.59
C GLU A 196 -38.75 34.02 20.67
N GLU A 197 -37.66 34.54 21.24
CA GLU A 197 -37.70 35.65 22.19
C GLU A 197 -38.21 36.95 21.55
N ALA A 198 -37.76 37.26 20.33
CA ALA A 198 -38.24 38.44 19.59
C ALA A 198 -39.73 38.33 19.25
N LEU A 199 -40.19 37.15 18.83
CA LEU A 199 -41.61 36.87 18.56
C LEU A 199 -42.46 37.03 19.83
N ARG A 200 -41.96 36.58 20.98
CA ARG A 200 -42.63 36.77 22.28
C ARG A 200 -42.78 38.25 22.62
N LYS A 201 -41.69 39.02 22.53
CA LYS A 201 -41.71 40.47 22.78
C LYS A 201 -42.65 41.22 21.83
N LEU A 202 -42.70 40.85 20.55
CA LEU A 202 -43.64 41.41 19.58
C LEU A 202 -45.09 41.10 19.96
N SER A 203 -45.36 39.88 20.42
CA SER A 203 -46.70 39.49 20.89
C SER A 203 -47.10 40.30 22.13
N ASP A 204 -46.21 40.44 23.11
CA ASP A 204 -46.43 41.25 24.31
C ASP A 204 -46.71 42.72 23.98
N ALA A 205 -45.92 43.30 23.05
CA ALA A 205 -46.13 44.66 22.57
C ALA A 205 -47.47 44.81 21.81
N SER A 206 -47.89 43.80 21.05
CA SER A 206 -49.19 43.79 20.39
C SER A 206 -50.35 43.77 21.40
N TYR A 207 -50.23 43.03 22.50
CA TYR A 207 -51.25 43.06 23.58
C TYR A 207 -51.32 44.45 24.22
N GLN A 208 -50.17 45.05 24.55
CA GLN A 208 -50.10 46.41 25.09
C GLN A 208 -50.68 47.45 24.13
N GLN A 209 -50.41 47.33 22.82
CA GLN A 209 -50.97 48.22 21.81
C GLN A 209 -52.50 48.16 21.80
N VAL A 210 -53.07 46.95 21.82
CA VAL A 210 -54.53 46.76 21.83
C VAL A 210 -55.16 47.36 23.09
N ASP A 211 -54.53 47.20 24.26
CA ASP A 211 -55.05 47.78 25.50
C ASP A 211 -55.01 49.32 25.49
N LEU A 212 -53.94 49.91 24.97
CA LEU A 212 -53.83 51.36 24.77
C LEU A 212 -54.84 51.89 23.74
N GLU A 213 -55.08 51.15 22.65
CA GLU A 213 -56.11 51.47 21.66
C GLU A 213 -57.51 51.51 22.31
N ARG A 214 -57.86 50.53 23.16
CA ARG A 214 -59.13 50.55 23.90
C ARG A 214 -59.25 51.73 24.87
N GLU A 215 -58.16 52.09 25.55
CA GLU A 215 -58.15 53.27 26.42
C GLU A 215 -58.33 54.57 25.64
N LEU A 216 -57.73 54.67 24.45
CA LEU A 216 -57.92 55.81 23.55
C LEU A 216 -59.37 55.88 23.07
N GLU A 217 -59.93 54.77 22.59
CA GLU A 217 -61.34 54.69 22.19
C GLU A 217 -62.28 55.12 23.33
N HIS A 218 -62.01 54.70 24.56
CA HIS A 218 -62.79 55.12 25.72
C HIS A 218 -62.69 56.62 25.98
N LYS A 219 -61.48 57.20 25.89
CA LYS A 219 -61.26 58.64 26.02
C LYS A 219 -61.93 59.43 24.90
N ASP A 220 -61.91 58.93 23.66
CA ASP A 220 -62.58 59.54 22.51
C ASP A 220 -64.10 59.57 22.70
N VAL A 221 -64.70 58.51 23.25
CA VAL A 221 -66.13 58.48 23.60
C VAL A 221 -66.46 59.52 24.67
N LEU A 222 -65.63 59.64 25.72
CA LEU A 222 -65.82 60.66 26.76
C LEU A 222 -65.68 62.07 26.20
N LEU A 223 -64.67 62.32 25.36
CA LEU A 223 -64.47 63.59 24.66
C LEU A 223 -65.68 63.93 23.78
N ALA A 224 -66.18 62.97 22.99
CA ALA A 224 -67.37 63.15 22.16
C ALA A 224 -68.62 63.50 23.01
N HIS A 225 -68.78 62.89 24.19
CA HIS A 225 -69.86 63.24 25.11
C HIS A 225 -69.70 64.66 25.68
N CYS A 226 -68.48 65.08 26.03
CA CYS A 226 -68.20 66.44 26.48
C CYS A 226 -68.48 67.46 25.37
N MET A 227 -67.98 67.22 24.16
CA MET A 227 -68.24 68.07 23.00
C MET A 227 -69.72 68.13 22.65
N LYS A 228 -70.48 67.03 22.81
CA LYS A 228 -71.93 67.02 22.61
C LYS A 228 -72.64 67.86 23.67
N ARG A 229 -72.24 67.76 24.94
CA ARG A 229 -72.78 68.60 26.03
C ARG A 229 -72.51 70.07 25.79
N GLU A 230 -71.30 70.40 25.36
CA GLU A 230 -70.87 71.77 25.02
C GLU A 230 -71.60 72.27 23.77
N ALA A 231 -71.82 71.42 22.75
CA ALA A 231 -72.64 71.74 21.58
C ALA A 231 -74.13 71.87 21.89
N ASP A 232 -74.66 71.12 22.87
CA ASP A 232 -76.03 71.21 23.37
C ASP A 232 -76.21 72.47 24.28
N GLU A 233 -75.15 72.91 24.98
CA GLU A 233 -75.09 74.20 25.69
C GLU A 233 -74.95 75.39 24.73
N VAL A 234 -74.21 75.25 23.62
CA VAL A 234 -74.04 76.27 22.58
C VAL A 234 -75.23 76.33 21.62
N THR A 235 -75.94 75.23 21.34
CA THR A 235 -77.19 75.29 20.56
C THR A 235 -78.35 75.94 21.32
N ASN A 236 -78.26 76.12 22.65
CA ASN A 236 -79.21 76.92 23.41
C ASN A 236 -78.91 78.44 23.39
N TYR A 237 -77.75 78.87 22.88
CA TYR A 237 -77.48 80.26 22.53
C TYR A 237 -76.66 80.36 21.23
N ASN A 238 -77.43 80.35 20.14
CA ASN A 238 -77.21 81.17 18.96
C ASN A 238 -76.13 80.74 17.95
N SER A 239 -76.51 81.02 16.71
CA SER A 239 -75.84 80.71 15.46
C SER A 239 -74.67 81.65 15.12
N HIS A 240 -73.92 81.25 14.07
CA HIS A 240 -72.90 82.00 13.27
C HIS A 240 -71.45 81.68 13.68
N SER A 241 -70.46 81.49 12.81
CA SER A 241 -70.31 81.46 11.34
C SER A 241 -68.87 81.03 11.00
N SER A 242 -68.68 80.36 9.86
CA SER A 242 -67.52 80.40 8.91
C SER A 242 -66.09 80.66 9.41
N GLN A 243 -65.08 79.83 9.06
CA GLN A 243 -64.22 79.98 7.86
C GLN A 243 -62.97 79.06 7.85
N ARG A 244 -62.50 78.84 6.61
CA ARG A 244 -61.43 78.03 5.99
C ARG A 244 -59.98 78.43 6.35
N ASN A 245 -59.04 77.47 6.24
CA ASN A 245 -57.61 77.50 5.75
C ASN A 245 -56.82 76.36 6.46
N GLY A 246 -55.89 75.57 5.91
CA GLY A 246 -55.11 75.55 4.67
C GLY A 246 -53.62 75.38 5.01
N PHE A 247 -53.01 74.18 4.85
CA PHE A 247 -51.54 74.03 4.66
C PHE A 247 -51.14 72.62 4.16
N VAL A 248 -50.11 72.54 3.31
CA VAL A 248 -49.59 71.33 2.62
C VAL A 248 -48.05 71.27 2.76
N LEU A 249 -47.50 70.04 2.64
CA LEU A 249 -46.13 69.60 2.20
C LEU A 249 -45.04 69.39 3.29
N PRO A 250 -43.97 68.57 3.06
CA PRO A 250 -43.64 67.73 1.87
C PRO A 250 -43.15 66.27 2.12
N VAL A 251 -43.01 65.57 0.99
CA VAL A 251 -42.34 64.28 0.71
C VAL A 251 -40.82 64.31 1.00
N ALA A 252 -40.26 63.19 1.48
CA ALA A 252 -38.83 62.88 1.37
C ALA A 252 -38.62 61.44 0.86
N GLY A 253 -37.94 61.34 -0.28
CA GLY A 253 -37.76 60.12 -1.07
C GLY A 253 -36.77 59.12 -0.48
N ARG A 254 -37.10 57.85 -0.64
CA ARG A 254 -36.25 56.70 -0.34
C ARG A 254 -35.58 56.28 -1.65
N GLY A 255 -34.32 56.66 -1.83
CA GLY A 255 -33.48 56.17 -2.92
C GLY A 255 -32.92 54.79 -2.58
N ALA A 256 -33.28 53.78 -3.35
CA ALA A 256 -32.60 52.48 -3.34
C ALA A 256 -32.55 51.92 -4.77
N ALA A 257 -31.36 51.39 -5.09
CA ALA A 257 -31.00 50.57 -6.24
C ALA A 257 -30.79 51.24 -7.61
N SER A 258 -29.52 51.31 -8.02
CA SER A 258 -29.09 50.66 -9.27
C SER A 258 -27.58 50.42 -9.23
N VAL A 259 -27.19 49.18 -8.86
CA VAL A 259 -25.85 48.65 -9.13
C VAL A 259 -25.70 48.57 -10.64
N ALA A 260 -24.67 49.22 -11.17
CA ALA A 260 -24.34 49.23 -12.58
C ALA A 260 -24.09 47.80 -13.08
N HIS A 261 -24.77 47.44 -14.16
CA HIS A 261 -24.55 46.23 -14.95
C HIS A 261 -23.09 46.13 -15.43
N ARG A 262 -22.29 45.33 -14.72
CA ARG A 262 -21.21 44.56 -15.34
C ARG A 262 -21.88 43.32 -15.95
N GLY A 263 -21.58 43.01 -17.22
CA GLY A 263 -22.25 41.94 -17.96
C GLY A 263 -22.28 40.60 -17.18
N PRO A 264 -23.47 40.05 -16.87
CA PRO A 264 -23.62 38.84 -16.04
C PRO A 264 -22.77 37.66 -16.52
N GLN A 265 -22.57 37.54 -17.83
CA GLN A 265 -21.87 36.42 -18.44
C GLN A 265 -20.36 36.37 -18.13
N THR A 266 -19.72 37.52 -17.87
CA THR A 266 -18.28 37.57 -17.52
C THR A 266 -18.03 37.31 -16.04
N SER A 267 -18.96 37.74 -15.17
CA SER A 267 -18.89 37.44 -13.73
C SER A 267 -19.15 35.97 -13.45
N ASP A 268 -20.08 35.35 -14.19
CA ASP A 268 -20.42 33.94 -14.01
C ASP A 268 -19.27 33.03 -14.44
N LEU A 269 -18.59 33.34 -15.55
CA LEU A 269 -17.41 32.59 -15.99
C LEU A 269 -16.21 32.77 -15.05
N GLN A 270 -16.07 33.95 -14.45
CA GLN A 270 -15.05 34.18 -13.42
C GLN A 270 -15.36 33.36 -12.15
N LEU A 271 -16.63 33.28 -11.74
CA LEU A 271 -17.07 32.44 -10.62
C LEU A 271 -16.82 30.96 -10.90
N VAL A 272 -17.07 30.48 -12.12
CA VAL A 272 -16.75 29.10 -12.53
C VAL A 272 -15.25 28.85 -12.51
N ARG A 273 -14.42 29.82 -12.91
CA ARG A 273 -12.96 29.71 -12.82
C ARG A 273 -12.48 29.63 -11.37
N ASP A 274 -13.08 30.39 -10.47
CA ASP A 274 -12.76 30.33 -9.04
C ASP A 274 -13.25 29.02 -8.40
N ALA A 275 -14.40 28.49 -8.85
CA ALA A 275 -14.89 27.17 -8.45
C ALA A 275 -13.97 26.04 -8.94
N LEU A 276 -13.45 26.11 -10.17
CA LEU A 276 -12.47 25.15 -10.68
C LEU A 276 -11.14 25.23 -9.92
N ARG A 277 -10.67 26.44 -9.57
CA ARG A 277 -9.47 26.62 -8.74
C ARG A 277 -9.67 26.05 -7.33
N SER A 278 -10.85 26.25 -6.75
CA SER A 278 -11.22 25.65 -5.46
C SER A 278 -11.30 24.12 -5.54
N LEU A 279 -11.86 23.59 -6.63
CA LEU A 279 -11.94 22.15 -6.88
C LEU A 279 -10.54 21.54 -7.07
N ARG A 280 -9.63 22.25 -7.74
CA ARG A 280 -8.23 21.85 -7.91
C ARG A 280 -7.52 21.64 -6.58
N ASN A 281 -7.78 22.51 -5.61
CA ASN A 281 -7.21 22.42 -4.26
C ASN A 281 -7.75 21.22 -3.46
N SER A 282 -8.83 20.57 -3.92
CA SER A 282 -9.38 19.36 -3.30
C SER A 282 -8.70 18.06 -3.78
N PHE A 283 -7.88 18.13 -4.84
CA PHE A 283 -7.15 16.99 -5.40
C PHE A 283 -5.66 17.02 -5.03
N SER A 284 -5.08 15.86 -4.79
CA SER A 284 -3.64 15.72 -4.49
C SER A 284 -2.76 16.10 -5.69
N GLY A 285 -1.52 16.55 -5.50
CA GLY A 285 -0.69 17.12 -6.58
C GLY A 285 -0.38 16.20 -7.77
N HIS A 286 -0.61 14.89 -7.64
CA HIS A 286 -0.40 13.88 -8.70
C HIS A 286 -1.72 13.25 -9.18
N ASP A 287 -2.86 13.89 -8.91
CA ASP A 287 -4.16 13.35 -9.29
C ASP A 287 -4.37 13.40 -10.83
N PRO A 288 -4.75 12.27 -11.48
CA PRO A 288 -5.03 12.24 -12.92
C PRO A 288 -6.14 13.22 -13.36
N GLN A 289 -7.01 13.64 -12.45
CA GLN A 289 -8.12 14.56 -12.73
C GLN A 289 -7.66 16.01 -12.95
N HIS A 290 -6.41 16.36 -12.59
CA HIS A 290 -5.85 17.69 -12.87
C HIS A 290 -5.83 18.02 -14.36
N HIS A 291 -5.54 17.05 -15.23
CA HIS A 291 -5.61 17.21 -16.68
C HIS A 291 -7.01 17.64 -17.15
N THR A 292 -8.05 17.06 -16.54
CA THR A 292 -9.44 17.36 -16.88
C THR A 292 -9.80 18.78 -16.41
N ILE A 293 -9.33 19.18 -15.23
CA ILE A 293 -9.50 20.55 -14.71
C ILE A 293 -8.78 21.56 -15.62
N ASP A 294 -7.55 21.26 -16.04
CA ASP A 294 -6.78 22.11 -16.96
C ASP A 294 -7.48 22.31 -18.31
N SER A 295 -8.05 21.24 -18.86
CA SER A 295 -8.82 21.28 -20.11
C SER A 295 -10.06 22.17 -19.99
N LEU A 296 -10.75 22.13 -18.84
CA LEU A 296 -11.92 22.97 -18.57
C LEU A 296 -11.53 24.45 -18.32
N GLU A 297 -10.47 24.70 -17.54
CA GLU A 297 -9.93 26.04 -17.30
C GLU A 297 -9.48 26.71 -18.61
N GLN A 298 -8.86 25.93 -19.51
CA GLN A 298 -8.48 26.38 -20.84
C GLN A 298 -9.71 26.68 -21.72
N GLY A 299 -10.73 25.82 -21.69
CA GLY A 299 -11.98 26.04 -22.41
C GLY A 299 -12.71 27.31 -21.98
N ILE A 300 -12.76 27.58 -20.67
CA ILE A 300 -13.37 28.80 -20.10
C ILE A 300 -12.53 30.03 -20.43
N SER A 301 -11.21 29.93 -20.38
CA SER A 301 -10.31 31.03 -20.78
C SER A 301 -10.52 31.42 -22.25
N SER A 302 -10.63 30.42 -23.13
CA SER A 302 -10.94 30.63 -24.54
C SER A 302 -12.33 31.24 -24.76
N LEU A 303 -13.33 30.84 -23.96
CA LEU A 303 -14.69 31.41 -24.03
C LEU A 303 -14.72 32.86 -23.54
N MET A 304 -14.04 33.19 -22.45
CA MET A 304 -13.93 34.55 -21.94
C MET A 304 -13.20 35.46 -22.93
N GLU A 305 -12.15 34.97 -23.59
CA GLU A 305 -11.45 35.70 -24.64
C GLU A 305 -12.36 35.99 -25.84
N ARG A 306 -13.11 34.99 -26.33
CA ARG A 306 -14.09 35.19 -27.40
C ARG A 306 -15.20 36.17 -27.01
N LEU A 307 -15.73 36.06 -25.79
CA LEU A 307 -16.74 37.00 -25.28
C LEU A 307 -16.19 38.41 -25.16
N HIS A 308 -14.93 38.57 -24.74
CA HIS A 308 -14.28 39.86 -24.67
C HIS A 308 -14.08 40.47 -26.05
N VAL A 309 -13.61 39.69 -27.03
CA VAL A 309 -13.46 40.11 -28.43
C VAL A 309 -14.83 40.47 -29.04
N MET A 310 -15.87 39.68 -28.76
CA MET A 310 -17.22 40.00 -29.21
C MET A 310 -17.76 41.29 -28.57
N GLU A 311 -17.47 41.53 -27.29
CA GLU A 311 -17.90 42.75 -26.60
C GLU A 311 -17.13 44.00 -27.06
N THR A 312 -15.84 43.88 -27.37
CA THR A 312 -15.04 44.96 -27.96
C THR A 312 -15.46 45.23 -29.41
N GLN A 313 -15.72 44.18 -30.19
CA GLN A 313 -16.28 44.29 -31.54
C GLN A 313 -17.66 44.94 -31.54
N LYS A 314 -18.59 44.55 -30.65
CA LYS A 314 -19.91 45.16 -30.50
C LYS A 314 -19.84 46.63 -30.10
N LYS A 315 -18.86 47.01 -29.26
CA LYS A 315 -18.59 48.42 -28.91
C LYS A 315 -18.00 49.19 -30.10
N GLN A 316 -17.17 48.55 -30.91
CA GLN A 316 -16.61 49.13 -32.13
C GLN A 316 -17.66 49.31 -33.24
N GLU A 317 -18.55 48.34 -33.46
CA GLU A 317 -19.68 48.43 -34.38
C GLU A 317 -20.68 49.52 -33.97
N ARG A 318 -20.93 49.69 -32.66
CA ARG A 318 -21.72 50.83 -32.14
C ARG A 318 -21.04 52.18 -32.38
N LYS A 319 -19.70 52.24 -32.39
CA LYS A 319 -18.90 53.42 -32.75
C LYS A 319 -18.88 53.68 -34.26
N VAL A 320 -18.84 52.63 -35.09
CA VAL A 320 -18.84 52.71 -36.56
C VAL A 320 -20.22 53.07 -37.11
N ARG A 321 -21.33 52.66 -36.46
CA ARG A 321 -22.69 53.11 -36.82
C ARG A 321 -22.91 54.62 -36.60
N GLY A 322 -22.03 55.27 -35.84
CA GLY A 322 -21.96 56.73 -35.70
C GLY A 322 -21.19 57.45 -36.81
N ARG A 323 -20.54 56.72 -37.73
CA ARG A 323 -19.86 57.29 -38.91
C ARG A 323 -20.14 56.49 -40.19
N SER A 324 -21.12 57.01 -40.91
CA SER A 324 -21.32 56.92 -42.37
C SER A 324 -22.08 55.71 -42.94
N LEU A 325 -23.30 56.01 -43.42
CA LEU A 325 -23.95 55.33 -44.54
C LEU A 325 -23.46 55.96 -45.86
N ARG A 326 -23.24 55.08 -46.85
CA ARG A 326 -23.26 55.23 -48.32
C ARG A 326 -21.93 55.09 -49.08
N THR A 327 -22.08 54.36 -50.20
CA THR A 327 -21.24 54.24 -51.41
C THR A 327 -20.12 53.19 -51.24
N GLN A 328 -19.97 52.13 -52.05
CA GLN A 328 -20.41 51.86 -53.42
C GLN A 328 -20.32 50.34 -53.72
N ALA A 329 -21.06 49.88 -54.72
CA ALA A 329 -21.09 48.52 -55.24
C ALA A 329 -19.87 48.15 -56.10
N SER A 330 -19.52 46.85 -56.17
CA SER A 330 -19.12 46.06 -57.35
C SER A 330 -18.52 44.72 -56.86
N SER A 331 -19.05 43.57 -57.29
CA SER A 331 -18.38 42.58 -58.17
C SER A 331 -17.05 42.03 -57.61
N GLU A 332 -16.80 40.73 -57.44
CA GLU A 332 -17.02 39.61 -58.34
C GLU A 332 -16.61 38.30 -57.63
N TYR A 333 -17.18 37.18 -58.06
CA TYR A 333 -16.67 35.81 -58.01
C TYR A 333 -15.26 35.55 -57.40
N ARG A 334 -15.15 34.60 -56.45
CA ARG A 334 -14.39 33.32 -56.61
C ARG A 334 -14.45 32.44 -55.36
N ALA A 335 -14.57 31.14 -55.62
CA ALA A 335 -14.57 29.96 -54.75
C ALA A 335 -13.45 29.94 -53.68
N SER A 336 -13.50 29.17 -52.58
CA SER A 336 -13.66 27.70 -52.56
C SER A 336 -13.90 27.16 -51.14
N TRP A 337 -14.66 26.07 -51.08
CA TRP A 337 -14.81 25.13 -49.96
C TRP A 337 -13.50 24.35 -49.66
N PRO A 338 -13.40 23.60 -48.53
CA PRO A 338 -12.15 23.10 -47.96
C PRO A 338 -11.81 21.68 -48.45
N PRO A 339 -10.56 21.18 -48.30
CA PRO A 339 -10.31 19.76 -48.41
C PRO A 339 -10.15 19.11 -47.02
N ASN A 340 -10.99 18.11 -46.80
CA ASN A 340 -10.86 17.07 -45.79
C ASN A 340 -9.93 15.95 -46.30
N SER A 341 -9.16 15.38 -45.37
CA SER A 341 -8.79 13.95 -45.18
C SER A 341 -7.93 13.14 -46.18
N LYS A 342 -6.82 12.62 -45.59
CA LYS A 342 -6.28 11.22 -45.60
C LYS A 342 -5.42 10.73 -46.79
N PRO A 343 -4.49 9.76 -46.60
CA PRO A 343 -4.31 8.79 -45.50
C PRO A 343 -3.20 9.08 -44.50
#